data_AF-A0A6G0L3G1-F1
#
_entry.id   AF-A0A6G0L3G1-F1
#
_cell.length_a   1.000
_cell.length_b   1.000
_cell.length_c   1.000
_cell.angle_alpha   90.00
_cell.angle_beta   90.00
_cell.angle_gamma   90.00
#
_symmetry.space_group_name_H-M   'P 1'
#
loop_
_entity.id
_entity.type
_entity.pdbx_description
1 polymer ?
#
loop_
_entity_poly.entity_id
_entity_poly.type
_entity_poly.pdbx_seq_one_letter_code
_entity_poly.pdbx_strand_id
1 'polypeptide(L)'
;MYADINNPDIATDEYFADRAILTTTNAVVQRINEAVSQRLSGDSHEYLSVDSVDDDNEGNFFEPEVLHTVNSNGIPPHKLTLKEGAPIMMMRNLNPD
;
A
#
# COMPACT_ATOMS: atom_id res chain seq x y z
N MET A 1 6.78 -16.30 -2.85
CA MET A 1 7.98 -16.03 -2.01
C MET A 1 7.65 -15.76 -0.54
N TYR A 2 6.42 -15.32 -0.21
CA TYR A 2 5.98 -15.06 1.17
C TYR A 2 4.70 -15.82 1.56
N ALA A 3 4.47 -17.02 1.00
CA ALA A 3 3.22 -17.77 1.21
C ALA A 3 2.95 -18.07 2.71
N ASP A 4 4.01 -18.11 3.50
CA ASP A 4 3.99 -18.50 4.90
C ASP A 4 3.87 -17.32 5.87
N ILE A 5 3.79 -16.07 5.39
CA ILE A 5 3.74 -14.88 6.25
C ILE A 5 2.50 -14.86 7.18
N ASN A 6 1.45 -15.58 6.80
CA ASN A 6 0.23 -15.72 7.60
C ASN A 6 0.26 -16.95 8.52
N ASN A 7 1.32 -17.77 8.48
CA ASN A 7 1.47 -18.94 9.34
C ASN A 7 2.28 -18.56 10.60
N PRO A 8 1.67 -18.54 11.81
CA PRO A 8 2.36 -18.12 13.04
C PRO A 8 3.52 -19.05 13.44
N ASP A 9 3.53 -20.30 12.99
CA ASP A 9 4.63 -21.24 13.26
C ASP A 9 5.90 -20.91 12.44
N ILE A 10 5.75 -20.13 11.36
CA ILE A 10 6.84 -19.78 10.43
C ILE A 10 7.19 -18.30 10.54
N ALA A 11 6.19 -17.44 10.72
CA ALA A 11 6.34 -15.99 10.87
C ALA A 11 6.81 -15.60 12.29
N THR A 12 7.93 -16.19 12.74
CA THR A 12 8.57 -15.88 14.03
C THR A 12 9.33 -14.56 13.97
N ASP A 13 9.80 -14.08 15.11
CA ASP A 13 10.62 -12.87 15.19
C ASP A 13 11.89 -12.98 14.33
N GLU A 14 12.55 -14.15 14.31
CA GLU A 14 13.73 -14.39 13.45
C GLU A 14 13.37 -14.35 11.96
N TYR A 15 12.21 -14.87 11.58
CA TYR A 15 11.74 -14.80 10.19
C TYR A 15 11.68 -13.35 9.70
N PHE A 16 11.12 -12.46 10.51
CA PHE A 16 11.01 -11.04 10.20
C PHE A 16 12.34 -10.30 10.34
N ALA A 17 13.17 -10.64 11.32
CA ALA A 17 14.48 -10.00 11.50
C ALA A 17 15.36 -10.12 10.24
N ASP A 18 15.31 -11.27 9.56
CA ASP A 18 16.08 -11.50 8.34
C ASP A 18 15.46 -10.87 7.07
N ARG A 19 14.20 -10.45 7.12
CA ARG A 19 13.40 -10.11 5.93
C ARG A 19 12.80 -8.71 5.94
N ALA A 20 12.64 -8.11 7.11
CA ALA A 20 12.05 -6.79 7.27
C ALA A 20 13.11 -5.70 7.14
N ILE A 21 12.76 -4.64 6.43
CA ILE A 21 13.58 -3.42 6.37
C ILE A 21 12.83 -2.35 7.16
N LEU A 22 13.38 -1.96 8.31
CA LEU A 22 12.84 -0.90 9.14
C LEU A 22 13.53 0.42 8.80
N THR A 23 12.74 1.49 8.69
CA THR A 23 13.26 2.84 8.45
C THR A 23 12.55 3.87 9.32
N THR A 24 13.12 5.06 9.42
CA THR A 24 12.64 6.10 10.33
C THR A 24 11.40 6.84 9.83
N THR A 25 11.09 6.81 8.53
CA THR A 25 9.96 7.57 7.95
C THR A 25 9.22 6.80 6.87
N ASN A 26 7.90 7.00 6.78
CA ASN A 26 7.07 6.37 5.75
C ASN A 26 7.48 6.78 4.32
N ALA A 27 8.02 7.98 4.13
CA ALA A 27 8.54 8.42 2.84
C ALA A 27 9.72 7.57 2.36
N VAL A 28 10.58 7.12 3.28
CA VAL A 28 11.69 6.21 2.94
C VAL A 28 11.18 4.79 2.73
N VAL A 29 10.24 4.31 3.57
CA VAL A 29 9.55 3.02 3.38
C VAL A 29 8.95 2.93 1.98
N GLN A 30 8.21 3.96 1.54
CA GLN A 30 7.56 3.98 0.23
C GLN A 30 8.56 3.82 -0.91
N ARG A 31 9.68 4.56 -0.89
CA ARG A 31 10.73 4.46 -1.91
C ARG A 31 11.38 3.08 -1.95
N ILE A 32 11.61 2.47 -0.78
CA ILE A 32 12.17 1.12 -0.70
C ILE A 32 11.17 0.10 -1.23
N ASN A 33 9.90 0.19 -0.84
CA ASN A 33 8.85 -0.71 -1.31
C ASN A 33 8.66 -0.64 -2.82
N GLU A 34 8.70 0.55 -3.41
CA GLU A 34 8.66 0.74 -4.87
C GLU A 34 9.88 0.10 -5.56
N ALA A 35 11.09 0.34 -5.04
CA ALA A 35 12.31 -0.23 -5.59
C ALA A 35 12.35 -1.77 -5.49
N VAL A 36 11.87 -2.34 -4.38
CA VAL A 36 11.77 -3.79 -4.19
C VAL A 36 10.69 -4.37 -5.11
N SER A 37 9.52 -3.72 -5.20
CA SER A 37 8.43 -4.15 -6.08
C SER A 37 8.89 -4.20 -7.53
N GLN A 38 9.62 -3.18 -8.02
CA GLN A 38 10.17 -3.18 -9.39
C GLN A 38 11.09 -4.38 -9.67
N ARG A 39 11.78 -4.91 -8.65
CA ARG A 39 12.67 -6.07 -8.77
C ARG A 39 11.95 -7.42 -8.68
N LEU A 40 10.72 -7.46 -8.16
CA LEU A 40 9.92 -8.68 -8.12
C LEU A 40 9.56 -9.13 -9.55
N SER A 41 9.68 -10.42 -9.80
CA SER A 41 9.18 -11.08 -11.00
C SER A 41 7.65 -11.13 -10.99
N GLY A 42 7.03 -11.09 -12.16
CA GLY A 42 5.58 -11.14 -12.32
C GLY A 42 5.01 -9.83 -12.86
N ASP A 43 3.79 -9.92 -13.39
CA ASP A 43 3.11 -8.79 -13.98
C ASP A 43 2.64 -7.81 -12.90
N SER A 44 2.73 -6.52 -13.24
CA SER A 44 2.23 -5.45 -12.38
C SER A 44 0.78 -5.17 -12.73
N HIS A 45 -0.06 -4.97 -11.72
CA HIS A 45 -1.41 -4.48 -11.86
C HIS A 45 -1.54 -3.14 -11.14
N GLU A 46 -2.05 -2.14 -11.86
CA GLU A 46 -2.30 -0.80 -11.32
C GLU A 46 -3.79 -0.64 -11.01
N TYR A 47 -4.06 -0.15 -9.80
CA TYR A 47 -5.38 0.21 -9.32
C TYR A 47 -5.38 1.72 -9.05
N LEU A 48 -6.32 2.43 -9.66
CA LEU A 48 -6.50 3.87 -9.48
C LEU A 48 -7.71 4.11 -8.55
N SER A 49 -7.58 5.03 -7.62
CA SER A 49 -8.70 5.45 -6.78
C SER A 49 -9.68 6.31 -7.57
N VAL A 50 -10.91 6.38 -7.04
CA VAL A 50 -11.92 7.33 -7.47
C VAL A 50 -12.19 8.20 -6.25
N ASP A 51 -11.62 9.40 -6.25
CA ASP A 51 -11.65 10.31 -5.10
C ASP A 51 -12.78 11.33 -5.28
N SER A 52 -13.48 11.62 -4.18
CA SER A 52 -14.53 12.65 -4.12
C SER A 52 -14.57 13.28 -2.73
N VAL A 53 -15.15 14.47 -2.64
CA VAL A 53 -15.35 15.19 -1.37
C VAL A 53 -16.84 15.26 -1.07
N ASP A 54 -17.25 14.87 0.13
CA ASP A 54 -18.68 14.77 0.52
C ASP A 54 -19.45 16.11 0.38
N ASP A 55 -18.76 17.25 0.52
CA ASP A 55 -19.36 18.60 0.42
C ASP A 55 -19.17 19.25 -0.96
N ASP A 56 -18.60 18.53 -1.93
CA ASP A 56 -18.43 18.97 -3.32
C ASP A 56 -19.36 18.19 -4.26
N ASN A 57 -20.66 18.32 -4.04
CA ASN A 57 -21.69 17.59 -4.79
C ASN A 57 -21.68 17.92 -6.31
N GLU A 58 -21.17 19.09 -6.69
CA GLU A 58 -21.06 19.51 -8.09
C GLU A 58 -19.69 19.19 -8.71
N GLY A 59 -18.71 18.71 -7.93
CA GLY A 59 -17.36 18.40 -8.39
C GLY A 59 -16.57 19.61 -8.90
N ASN A 60 -16.92 20.81 -8.45
CA ASN A 60 -16.41 22.08 -8.97
C ASN A 60 -15.42 22.76 -8.02
N PHE A 61 -15.35 22.32 -6.75
CA PHE A 61 -14.48 22.95 -5.76
C PHE A 61 -13.05 22.39 -5.80
N PHE A 62 -12.88 21.12 -6.20
CA PHE A 62 -11.57 20.49 -6.30
C PHE A 62 -11.36 19.83 -7.67
N GLU A 63 -10.26 20.17 -8.33
CA GLU A 63 -9.82 19.45 -9.52
C GLU A 63 -9.40 18.02 -9.14
N PRO A 64 -9.73 17.00 -9.96
CA PRO A 64 -9.35 15.61 -9.71
C PRO A 64 -7.84 15.45 -9.48
N GLU A 65 -7.02 16.20 -10.21
CA GLU A 65 -5.57 16.21 -10.09
C GLU A 65 -5.11 16.61 -8.68
N VAL A 66 -5.84 17.52 -8.01
CA VAL A 66 -5.55 17.90 -6.63
C VAL A 66 -5.86 16.74 -5.70
N LEU A 67 -7.00 16.07 -5.89
CA LEU A 67 -7.39 14.91 -5.08
C LEU A 67 -6.39 13.76 -5.22
N HIS A 68 -5.87 13.52 -6.42
CA HIS A 68 -4.86 12.48 -6.68
C HIS A 68 -3.53 12.72 -5.94
N THR A 69 -3.25 13.96 -5.52
CA THR A 69 -2.05 14.30 -4.73
C THR A 69 -2.24 14.14 -3.22
N VAL A 70 -3.47 13.90 -2.76
CA VAL A 70 -3.76 13.73 -1.33
C VAL A 70 -3.12 12.44 -0.84
N ASN A 71 -2.14 12.58 0.04
CA ASN A 71 -1.43 11.47 0.67
C ASN A 71 -1.31 11.72 2.17
N SER A 72 -2.45 11.60 2.86
CA SER A 72 -2.57 11.72 4.31
C SER A 72 -2.64 10.36 5.00
N ASN A 73 -2.15 10.27 6.24
CA ASN A 73 -2.23 9.04 7.03
C ASN A 73 -3.66 8.49 7.09
N GLY A 74 -3.83 7.20 6.78
CA GLY A 74 -5.13 6.51 6.80
C GLY A 74 -5.91 6.55 5.48
N ILE A 75 -5.43 7.30 4.48
CA ILE A 75 -5.99 7.30 3.12
C ILE A 75 -5.01 6.56 2.19
N PRO A 76 -5.47 5.56 1.42
CA PRO A 76 -4.64 4.92 0.42
C PRO A 76 -4.18 5.94 -0.64
N PRO A 77 -2.99 5.76 -1.23
CA PRO A 77 -2.56 6.60 -2.34
C PRO A 77 -3.50 6.40 -3.54
N HIS A 78 -3.64 7.45 -4.36
CA HIS A 78 -4.45 7.39 -5.58
C HIS A 78 -4.06 6.22 -6.49
N LYS A 79 -2.76 5.94 -6.59
CA LYS A 79 -2.23 4.85 -7.41
C LYS A 79 -1.64 3.75 -6.54
N LEU A 80 -2.19 2.55 -6.66
CA LEU A 80 -1.67 1.35 -6.04
C LEU A 80 -1.19 0.36 -7.11
N THR A 81 0.11 0.08 -7.12
CA THR A 81 0.72 -0.91 -8.02
C THR A 81 1.04 -2.19 -7.24
N LEU A 82 0.45 -3.31 -7.64
CA LEU A 82 0.65 -4.62 -7.03
C LEU A 82 1.31 -5.60 -7.99
N LYS A 83 2.03 -6.57 -7.45
CA LYS A 83 2.64 -7.68 -8.19
C LYS A 83 2.36 -9.01 -7.51
N GLU A 84 2.25 -10.06 -8.32
CA GLU A 84 2.07 -11.40 -7.78
C GLU A 84 3.24 -11.79 -6.85
N GLY A 85 2.90 -12.33 -5.69
CA GLY A 85 3.88 -12.76 -4.69
C GLY A 85 4.49 -11.65 -3.83
N ALA A 86 4.08 -10.38 -4.01
CA ALA A 86 4.46 -9.29 -3.12
C ALA A 86 3.71 -9.38 -1.78
N PRO A 87 4.37 -9.21 -0.62
CA PRO A 87 3.70 -9.13 0.66
C PRO A 87 2.95 -7.78 0.77
N ILE A 88 1.71 -7.82 1.27
CA ILE A 88 0.86 -6.63 1.46
C ILE A 88 0.35 -6.56 2.89
N MET A 89 0.01 -5.34 3.34
CA MET A 89 -0.61 -5.11 4.64
C MET A 89 -2.01 -4.51 4.42
N MET A 90 -3.02 -5.07 5.10
CA MET A 90 -4.36 -4.46 5.10
C MET A 90 -4.35 -3.23 6.01
N MET A 91 -4.81 -2.10 5.50
CA MET A 91 -4.93 -0.85 6.27
C MET A 91 -6.31 -0.65 6.90
N ARG A 92 -7.30 -1.48 6.54
CA ARG A 92 -8.68 -1.38 7.05
C ARG A 92 -9.20 -2.78 7.38
N ASN A 93 -9.97 -2.87 8.45
CA ASN A 93 -10.71 -4.09 8.77
C ASN A 93 -11.89 -4.23 7.79
N LEU A 94 -12.00 -5.38 7.12
CA LEU A 94 -13.08 -5.69 6.20
C LEU A 94 -14.32 -6.28 6.91
N ASN A 95 -14.15 -6.80 8.12
CA ASN A 95 -15.24 -7.29 8.96
C ASN A 95 -15.16 -6.63 10.35
N PRO A 96 -15.71 -5.42 10.50
CA PRO A 96 -15.68 -4.68 11.76
C PRO A 96 -16.65 -5.21 12.83
N ASP A 97 -17.56 -6.11 12.46
CA ASP A 97 -18.60 -6.70 13.33
C ASP A 97 -18.19 -8.04 13.96
#